data_AF-A0A9D6F621-F1
#
_entry.id   AF-A0A9D6F621-F1
#
_cell.length_a   1.000
_cell.length_b   1.000
_cell.length_c   1.000
_cell.angle_alpha   90.00
_cell.angle_beta   90.00
_cell.angle_gamma   90.00
#
_symmetry.space_group_name_H-M   'P 1'
#
loop_
_entity.id
_entity.type
_entity.pdbx_description
1 polymer ?
#
loop_
_entity_poly.entity_id
_entity_poly.type
_entity_poly.pdbx_seq_one_letter_code
_entity_poly.pdbx_strand_id
1 'polypeptide(L)'
;MFSRLAFVVSGIIFLGMPGFDSATQAGWDHARKALVQQGHSSGKRPYNIIFVICDQESYHVRGGKDFVLPARQALQRRGVTFRNHYIGSAVCTPSRALFFTG
;
A
#
# COMPACT_ATOMS: atom_id res chain seq x y z
N MET A 1 -21.08 -9.72 24.88
CA MET A 1 -20.19 -10.63 24.13
C MET A 1 -20.40 -10.34 22.65
N PHE A 2 -19.29 -10.18 21.91
CA PHE A 2 -19.17 -9.87 20.48
C PHE A 2 -19.31 -8.43 19.99
N SER A 3 -18.37 -8.13 19.08
CA SER A 3 -18.36 -7.08 18.05
C SER A 3 -17.88 -5.68 18.47
N ARG A 4 -16.57 -5.46 18.37
CA ARG A 4 -16.05 -4.16 17.91
C ARG A 4 -15.39 -4.33 16.55
N LEU A 5 -16.18 -3.96 15.55
CA LEU A 5 -15.86 -3.62 14.18
C LEU A 5 -14.50 -2.93 14.06
N ALA A 6 -13.53 -3.61 13.43
CA ALA A 6 -12.23 -3.03 13.09
C ALA A 6 -12.41 -2.17 11.84
N PHE A 7 -12.50 -0.86 12.01
CA PHE A 7 -12.41 0.10 10.92
C PHE A 7 -10.94 0.24 10.53
N VAL A 8 -10.53 -0.47 9.47
CA VAL A 8 -9.22 -0.32 8.83
C VAL A 8 -9.24 0.99 8.04
N VAL A 9 -8.64 2.06 8.56
CA VAL A 9 -8.25 3.20 7.74
C VAL A 9 -6.77 3.06 7.42
N SER A 10 -6.54 2.45 6.26
CA SER A 10 -5.24 2.32 5.60
C SER A 10 -4.62 3.70 5.39
N GLY A 11 -3.31 3.78 5.65
CA GLY A 11 -2.55 5.02 5.72
C GLY A 11 -2.56 5.84 4.43
N ILE A 12 -2.87 7.12 4.59
CA ILE A 12 -2.50 8.14 3.62
C ILE A 12 -1.26 8.85 4.19
N ILE A 13 -0.13 8.72 3.50
CA ILE A 13 1.02 9.60 3.73
C ILE A 13 0.67 10.94 3.10
N PHE A 14 0.06 11.83 3.88
CA PHE A 14 -0.22 13.22 3.50
C PHE A 14 1.03 14.06 3.74
N LEU A 15 1.93 14.07 2.76
CA LEU A 15 3.02 15.05 2.72
C LEU A 15 2.47 16.37 2.18
N GLY A 16 2.11 17.29 3.09
CA GLY A 16 2.01 18.72 2.79
C GLY A 16 0.61 19.34 2.66
N MET A 17 -0.43 18.80 3.28
CA MET A 17 -1.70 19.56 3.41
C MET A 17 -1.66 20.46 4.65
N PRO A 18 -1.88 21.79 4.52
CA PRO A 18 -2.07 22.67 5.67
C PRO A 18 -3.43 22.34 6.30
N GLY A 19 -3.42 21.59 7.40
CA GLY A 19 -4.63 21.13 8.09
C GLY A 19 -4.53 19.73 8.72
N PHE A 20 -3.42 19.01 8.57
CA PHE A 20 -3.17 17.79 9.34
C PHE A 20 -2.62 18.16 10.72
N ASP A 21 -3.52 18.34 11.69
CA ASP A 21 -3.19 18.77 13.05
C ASP A 21 -2.12 17.87 13.70
N SER A 22 -1.18 18.49 14.41
CA SER A 22 -0.06 17.81 15.13
C SER A 22 -0.53 16.71 16.09
N ALA A 23 -1.78 16.75 16.55
CA ALA A 23 -2.41 15.72 17.37
C ALA A 23 -2.56 14.38 16.65
N THR A 24 -2.79 14.40 15.32
CA THR A 24 -2.89 13.19 14.50
C THR A 24 -1.53 12.54 14.28
N GLN A 25 -0.48 13.35 14.05
CA GLN A 25 0.91 12.89 13.91
C GLN A 25 1.42 12.21 15.19
N ALA A 26 1.17 12.81 16.35
CA ALA A 26 1.53 12.20 17.64
C ALA A 26 0.82 10.85 17.86
N GLY A 27 -0.47 10.74 17.48
CA GLY A 27 -1.22 9.49 17.53
C GLY A 27 -0.61 8.39 16.66
N TRP A 28 -0.16 8.73 15.45
CA TRP A 28 0.57 7.82 14.58
C TRP A 28 1.92 7.41 15.16
N ASP A 29 2.63 8.31 15.82
CA ASP A 29 3.93 8.01 16.44
C ASP A 29 3.80 7.05 17.63
N HIS A 30 2.78 7.24 18.48
CA HIS A 30 2.47 6.31 19.57
C HIS A 30 2.06 4.93 19.05
N ALA A 31 1.22 4.88 18.01
CA ALA A 31 0.80 3.62 17.38
C ALA A 31 1.99 2.89 16.72
N ARG A 32 2.88 3.63 16.02
CA ARG A 32 4.12 3.07 15.45
C ARG A 32 5.02 2.50 16.53
N LYS A 33 5.22 3.23 17.62
CA LYS A 33 6.07 2.78 18.75
C LYS A 33 5.49 1.53 19.41
N ALA A 34 4.17 1.45 19.56
CA ALA A 34 3.47 0.27 20.06
C ALA A 34 3.63 -0.94 19.13
N LEU A 35 3.48 -0.76 17.81
CA LEU A 35 3.67 -1.83 16.81
C LEU A 35 5.12 -2.33 16.74
N VAL A 36 6.09 -1.42 16.83
CA VAL A 36 7.53 -1.75 16.87
C VAL A 36 7.89 -2.45 18.18
N GLN A 37 7.27 -2.08 19.30
CA GLN A 37 7.48 -2.75 20.59
C GLN A 37 6.87 -4.15 20.61
N GLN A 38 5.71 -4.33 19.96
CA GLN A 38 5.15 -5.66 19.72
C GLN A 38 6.00 -6.48 18.76
N GLY A 39 7.09 -5.93 18.21
CA GLY A 39 8.10 -6.40 17.24
C GLY A 39 9.17 -7.40 17.69
N HIS A 40 9.31 -7.69 18.99
CA HIS A 40 10.47 -8.46 19.51
C HIS A 40 10.11 -9.74 20.27
N SER A 41 9.58 -10.73 19.56
CA SER A 41 9.59 -12.13 20.02
C SER A 41 10.74 -12.83 19.31
N SER A 42 11.54 -13.60 20.06
CA SER A 42 12.82 -14.20 19.67
C SER A 42 12.75 -15.28 18.56
N GLY A 43 11.60 -15.44 17.89
CA GLY A 43 11.44 -16.26 16.69
C GLY A 43 11.39 -15.40 15.42
N LYS A 44 11.78 -15.95 14.26
CA LYS A 44 11.55 -15.28 12.97
C LYS A 44 10.05 -15.02 12.82
N ARG A 45 9.66 -13.76 12.92
CA ARG A 45 8.28 -13.36 12.76
C ARG A 45 7.82 -13.69 11.34
N PRO A 46 6.58 -14.18 11.16
CA PRO A 46 6.03 -14.32 9.83
C PRO A 46 6.03 -12.95 9.14
N TYR A 47 6.38 -12.92 7.86
CA TYR A 47 6.31 -11.72 7.05
C TYR A 47 4.86 -11.39 6.74
N ASN A 48 4.54 -10.09 6.74
CA ASN A 48 3.28 -9.61 6.20
C ASN A 48 3.41 -9.44 4.68
N ILE A 49 2.33 -9.76 3.95
CA ILE A 49 2.24 -9.52 2.51
C ILE A 49 1.20 -8.41 2.30
N ILE A 50 1.59 -7.36 1.58
CA ILE A 50 0.71 -6.24 1.23
C ILE A 50 0.58 -6.22 -0.29
N PHE A 51 -0.65 -6.43 -0.78
CA PHE A 51 -0.99 -6.26 -2.19
C PHE A 51 -1.56 -4.87 -2.42
N VAL A 52 -0.91 -4.10 -3.29
CA VAL A 52 -1.38 -2.79 -3.75
C VAL A 52 -1.70 -2.92 -5.24
N ILE A 53 -2.97 -2.73 -5.60
CA ILE A 53 -3.45 -2.80 -6.99
C ILE A 53 -4.08 -1.47 -7.40
N CYS A 54 -3.90 -1.08 -8.65
CA CYS A 54 -4.50 0.11 -9.23
C CYS A 54 -5.44 -0.30 -10.38
N ASP A 55 -6.65 0.23 -10.40
CA ASP A 55 -7.60 0.01 -11.50
C ASP A 55 -7.26 0.95 -12.68
N GLN A 56 -7.48 0.47 -13.91
CA GLN A 56 -7.31 1.23 -15.15
C GLN A 56 -5.89 1.82 -15.41
N GLU A 57 -4.87 1.44 -14.65
CA GLU A 57 -3.49 1.86 -14.93
C GLU A 57 -2.95 1.15 -16.17
N SER A 58 -2.33 1.91 -17.07
CA SER A 58 -1.66 1.37 -18.26
C SER A 58 -0.16 1.25 -18.03
N TYR A 59 0.50 0.30 -18.70
CA TYR A 59 1.94 0.06 -18.57
C TYR A 59 2.77 1.34 -18.82
N HIS A 60 2.36 2.13 -19.81
CA HIS A 60 2.90 3.46 -20.05
C HIS A 60 1.94 4.50 -19.45
N VAL A 61 2.25 4.96 -18.24
CA VAL A 61 1.48 6.04 -17.60
C VAL A 61 1.50 7.26 -18.51
N ARG A 62 0.32 7.67 -18.98
CA ARG A 62 0.11 8.82 -19.87
C ARG A 62 0.12 10.15 -19.10
N GLY A 63 1.20 10.40 -18.38
CA GLY A 63 1.43 11.67 -17.68
C GLY A 63 2.24 12.66 -18.53
N GLY A 64 2.11 13.95 -18.23
CA GLY A 64 3.04 14.97 -18.72
C GLY A 64 4.47 14.74 -18.18
N LYS A 65 5.46 15.46 -18.69
CA LYS A 65 6.87 15.31 -18.30
C LYS A 65 7.11 15.48 -16.78
N ASP A 66 6.27 16.28 -16.14
CA ASP A 66 6.35 16.57 -14.70
C ASP A 66 5.55 15.59 -13.84
N PHE A 67 4.90 14.58 -14.44
CA PHE A 67 4.13 13.58 -13.71
C PHE A 67 5.05 12.54 -13.08
N VAL A 68 5.34 12.71 -11.80
CA VAL A 68 6.22 11.83 -11.02
C VAL A 68 5.43 11.01 -10.00
N LEU A 69 5.84 9.76 -9.81
CA LEU A 69 5.28 8.86 -8.79
C LEU A 69 6.40 8.43 -7.83
N PRO A 70 6.79 9.29 -6.87
CA PRO A 70 8.00 9.09 -6.07
C PRO A 70 7.96 7.82 -5.21
N ALA A 71 6.79 7.48 -4.65
CA ALA A 71 6.62 6.25 -3.89
C ALA A 71 6.82 4.98 -4.75
N ARG A 72 6.28 4.98 -5.98
CA ARG A 72 6.44 3.87 -6.91
C ARG A 72 7.89 3.71 -7.38
N GLN A 73 8.58 4.82 -7.65
CA GLN A 73 10.01 4.79 -7.95
C GLN A 73 10.84 4.26 -6.78
N ALA A 74 10.48 4.61 -5.54
CA ALA A 74 11.14 4.07 -4.36
C ALA A 74 10.96 2.55 -4.20
N LEU A 75 9.76 2.02 -4.52
CA LEU A 75 9.49 0.59 -4.55
C LEU A 75 10.29 -0.12 -5.65
N GLN A 76 10.33 0.45 -6.85
CA GLN A 76 11.10 -0.10 -7.98
C GLN A 76 12.60 -0.20 -7.68
N ARG A 77 13.19 0.80 -7.01
CA ARG A 77 14.62 0.79 -6.62
C ARG A 77 14.96 -0.25 -5.55
N ARG A 78 13.99 -0.63 -4.71
CA ARG A 78 14.19 -1.54 -3.56
C ARG A 78 13.68 -2.95 -3.82
N GLY A 79 13.11 -3.21 -4.99
CA GLY A 79 12.42 -4.46 -5.30
C GLY A 79 12.70 -4.94 -6.72
N VAL A 80 11.85 -5.87 -7.18
CA VAL A 80 11.94 -6.46 -8.51
C VAL A 80 10.80 -5.90 -9.38
N THR A 81 11.11 -5.49 -10.61
CA THR A 81 10.13 -4.99 -11.56
C THR A 81 9.95 -5.97 -12.71
N PHE A 82 8.71 -6.44 -12.91
CA PHE A 82 8.34 -7.29 -14.04
C PHE A 82 7.92 -6.42 -15.22
N ARG A 83 8.69 -6.44 -16.32
CA ARG A 83 8.41 -5.61 -17.51
C ARG A 83 7.47 -6.28 -18.52
N ASN A 84 7.24 -7.58 -18.38
CA ASN A 84 6.46 -8.41 -19.32
C ASN A 84 5.32 -9.15 -18.60
N HIS A 85 4.59 -8.43 -17.74
CA HIS A 85 3.42 -8.97 -17.03
C HIS A 85 2.13 -8.57 -17.78
N TYR A 86 1.25 -9.54 -18.01
CA TYR A 86 -0.04 -9.36 -18.67
C TYR A 86 -1.17 -9.83 -17.76
N ILE A 87 -2.28 -9.09 -17.78
CA ILE A 87 -3.52 -9.46 -17.10
C ILE A 87 -4.27 -10.51 -17.93
N GLY A 88 -5.00 -11.40 -17.25
CA GLY A 88 -5.78 -12.45 -17.93
C GLY A 88 -7.03 -11.94 -18.65
N SER A 89 -7.49 -10.71 -18.36
CA SER A 89 -8.60 -10.07 -19.08
C SER A 89 -8.46 -8.55 -19.03
N ALA A 90 -8.79 -7.85 -20.13
CA ALA A 90 -8.78 -6.39 -20.21
C ALA A 90 -10.01 -5.71 -19.55
N VAL A 91 -10.76 -6.44 -18.72
CA VAL A 91 -11.94 -5.95 -18.00
C VAL A 91 -11.77 -6.18 -16.50
N CYS A 92 -12.15 -5.20 -15.68
CA CYS A 92 -11.84 -5.15 -14.25
C CYS A 92 -12.32 -6.38 -13.46
N THR A 93 -13.58 -6.78 -13.65
CA THR A 93 -14.18 -7.92 -12.93
C THR A 93 -13.49 -9.25 -13.23
N PRO A 94 -13.39 -9.71 -14.50
CA PRO A 94 -12.69 -10.95 -14.81
C PRO A 94 -11.18 -10.88 -14.53
N SER A 95 -10.53 -9.72 -14.67
CA SER A 95 -9.12 -9.56 -14.30
C SER A 95 -8.89 -9.80 -12.80
N ARG A 96 -9.76 -9.24 -11.94
CA ARG A 96 -9.65 -9.43 -10.48
C ARG A 96 -10.01 -10.85 -10.06
N ALA A 97 -11.00 -11.46 -10.73
CA ALA A 97 -11.35 -12.84 -10.47
C ALA A 97 -10.13 -13.75 -10.67
N LEU A 98 -9.48 -13.69 -11.84
CA LEU A 98 -8.26 -14.46 -12.13
C LEU A 98 -7.11 -14.14 -11.18
N PHE A 99 -6.95 -12.88 -10.75
CA PHE A 99 -5.91 -12.51 -9.79
C PHE A 99 -6.12 -13.15 -8.40
N PHE A 100 -7.36 -13.28 -7.93
CA PHE A 100 -7.66 -13.81 -6.60
C PHE A 100 -7.80 -15.33 -6.55
N THR A 101 -8.22 -15.95 -7.66
CA THR A 101 -8.39 -17.41 -7.71
C THR A 101 -7.19 -18.15 -8.27
N GLY A 102 -6.29 -17.45 -8.98
CA GLY A 102 -5.36 -18.08 -9.92
C GLY A 102 -6.06 -18.59 -11.16
#